data_AF-A0A7K9HTB3-F1
#
_entry.id   AF-A0A7K9HTB3-F1
#
_cell.length_a   1.000
_cell.length_b   1.000
_cell.length_c   1.000
_cell.angle_alpha   90.00
_cell.angle_beta   90.00
_cell.angle_gamma   90.00
#
_symmetry.space_group_name_H-M   'P 1'
#
loop_
_entity.id
_entity.type
_entity.pdbx_description
1 polymer ?
#
loop_
_entity_poly.entity_id
_entity_poly.type
_entity_poly.pdbx_seq_one_letter_code
_entity_poly.pdbx_strand_id
1 'polypeptide(L)'
;LQPNGGPPNSPGHPQSGGKGGGGYRAENERLFREFLELCSQLTEEHPEVLPFLISRQQKASPDFLSSAELRNVLSRCLSRVQTRHNKVYVYINELCTVLKAHTLRRKLSLTSSSSPSASSAGPASSSCPQQPSTSPQPPPPPLPPPSSSPTTTTSSSSSSSSRPSGGSKRQIRYLENLLKVYTGEIRRLEERELDLAELDSEDSTYLQESRLKRKMMRIFERLCQLKQCSSLTGRVIEQRIAYRGTRYPEVNRRIERFINRPEVFPDYGDILKVIQKASARHSLGLARRQMESMAQDAFREVGNRLQERRHLDLVYNFGSHLTDQYRPGTDPALVDPELAKRLRRNRTVALSRLDNVISHYAQLQDESEEEERGRKRAARQQQRPPPAPPETSSTPPEPS
;
A
#
# COMPACT_ATOMS: atom_id res chain seq x y z
N LEU A 1 17.61 -40.76 50.08
CA LEU A 1 16.39 -41.40 50.64
C LEU A 1 15.27 -41.25 49.60
N GLN A 2 15.06 -42.30 48.82
CA GLN A 2 13.91 -42.51 47.91
C GLN A 2 12.84 -43.34 48.66
N PRO A 3 11.54 -43.34 48.29
CA PRO A 3 11.01 -43.97 47.06
C PRO A 3 9.94 -43.09 46.35
N ASN A 4 9.70 -43.08 45.03
CA ASN A 4 9.49 -44.09 43.98
C ASN A 4 8.11 -44.78 43.99
N GLY A 5 7.43 -44.77 42.83
CA GLY A 5 6.16 -45.46 42.51
C GLY A 5 5.07 -44.48 42.04
N GLY A 6 4.45 -44.56 40.86
CA GLY A 6 4.31 -45.62 39.86
C GLY A 6 3.07 -45.33 38.96
N PRO A 7 2.78 -46.15 37.93
CA PRO A 7 2.29 -45.80 36.57
C PRO A 7 0.76 -46.12 36.36
N PRO A 8 0.11 -46.37 35.17
CA PRO A 8 0.59 -46.64 33.79
C PRO A 8 -0.28 -46.20 32.55
N ASN A 9 0.26 -46.48 31.35
CA ASN A 9 -0.36 -46.95 30.08
C ASN A 9 -1.46 -46.18 29.30
N SER A 10 -1.05 -45.71 28.09
CA SER A 10 -1.61 -45.96 26.73
C SER A 10 -3.08 -45.58 26.39
N PRO A 11 -3.54 -45.57 25.11
CA PRO A 11 -2.87 -45.67 23.79
C PRO A 11 -3.21 -44.44 22.87
N GLY A 12 -2.47 -44.17 21.80
CA GLY A 12 -2.78 -44.73 20.48
C GLY A 12 -2.86 -43.64 19.41
N HIS A 13 -1.88 -43.63 18.52
CA HIS A 13 -1.99 -43.01 17.20
C HIS A 13 -3.19 -43.62 16.45
N PRO A 14 -3.88 -42.84 15.61
CA PRO A 14 -4.29 -43.36 14.32
C PRO A 14 -3.65 -42.49 13.24
N GLN A 15 -2.74 -43.12 12.50
CA GLN A 15 -2.44 -42.77 11.14
C GLN A 15 -3.23 -43.77 10.29
N SER A 16 -4.29 -43.34 9.61
CA SER A 16 -4.76 -44.00 8.38
C SER A 16 -5.72 -43.08 7.64
N GLY A 17 -5.46 -42.92 6.34
CA GLY A 17 -6.23 -42.08 5.45
C GLY A 17 -7.65 -42.61 5.21
N GLY A 18 -8.56 -41.65 5.02
CA GLY A 18 -9.86 -41.88 4.42
C GLY A 18 -10.18 -40.70 3.50
N LYS A 19 -10.29 -40.97 2.20
CA LYS A 19 -10.91 -40.08 1.23
C LYS A 19 -12.32 -39.73 1.73
N GLY A 20 -12.51 -38.50 2.22
CA GLY A 20 -13.80 -37.93 2.60
C GLY A 20 -14.05 -36.65 1.83
N GLY A 21 -14.17 -36.75 0.51
CA GLY A 21 -14.64 -35.65 -0.33
C GLY A 21 -16.12 -35.40 -0.05
N GLY A 22 -16.40 -34.52 0.92
CA GLY A 22 -17.73 -34.11 1.36
C GLY A 22 -17.91 -34.30 2.87
N GLY A 23 -18.16 -33.28 3.70
CA GLY A 23 -18.33 -31.88 3.40
C GLY A 23 -18.29 -31.04 4.68
N TYR A 24 -17.28 -30.18 4.80
CA TYR A 24 -17.29 -29.09 5.78
C TYR A 24 -18.29 -28.00 5.40
N ARG A 25 -18.91 -28.07 4.23
CA ARG A 25 -19.83 -27.05 3.74
C ARG A 25 -20.99 -26.77 4.71
N ALA A 26 -21.70 -27.80 5.14
CA ALA A 26 -22.83 -27.64 6.06
C ALA A 26 -22.38 -27.14 7.44
N GLU A 27 -21.23 -27.63 7.92
CA GLU A 27 -20.62 -27.20 9.19
C GLU A 27 -20.16 -25.74 9.13
N ASN A 28 -19.50 -25.33 8.04
CA ASN A 28 -19.06 -23.96 7.80
C ASN A 28 -20.23 -23.00 7.65
N GLU A 29 -21.30 -23.40 6.95
CA GLU A 29 -22.52 -22.60 6.86
C GLU A 29 -23.16 -22.40 8.24
N ARG A 30 -23.17 -23.44 9.09
CA ARG A 30 -23.64 -23.33 10.48
C ARG A 30 -22.76 -22.38 11.31
N LEU A 31 -21.44 -22.59 11.32
CA LEU A 31 -20.49 -21.75 12.07
C LEU A 31 -20.52 -20.29 11.61
N PHE A 32 -20.74 -20.05 10.32
CA PHE A 32 -20.87 -18.70 9.79
C PHE A 32 -22.15 -18.01 10.26
N ARG A 33 -23.30 -18.73 10.31
CA ARG A 33 -24.54 -18.18 10.89
C ARG A 33 -24.37 -17.85 12.37
N GLU A 34 -23.75 -18.73 13.13
CA GLU A 34 -23.46 -18.51 14.56
C GLU A 34 -22.55 -17.27 14.76
N PHE A 35 -21.57 -17.08 13.86
CA PHE A 35 -20.71 -15.90 13.91
C PHE A 35 -21.47 -14.61 13.57
N LEU A 36 -22.38 -14.64 12.60
CA LEU A 36 -23.22 -13.49 12.26
C LEU A 36 -24.18 -13.12 13.40
N GLU A 37 -24.74 -14.11 14.09
CA GLU A 37 -25.62 -13.89 15.23
C GLU A 37 -24.87 -13.21 16.39
N LEU A 38 -23.66 -13.68 16.72
CA LEU A 38 -22.78 -13.03 17.70
C LEU A 38 -22.38 -11.61 17.27
N CYS A 39 -22.08 -11.40 15.98
CA CYS A 39 -21.77 -10.07 15.48
C CYS A 39 -22.98 -9.13 15.58
N SER A 40 -24.20 -9.59 15.31
CA SER A 40 -25.39 -8.75 15.36
C SER A 40 -25.66 -8.15 16.74
N GLN A 41 -25.32 -8.86 17.82
CA GLN A 41 -25.47 -8.38 19.19
C GLN A 41 -24.36 -7.40 19.60
N LEU A 42 -23.23 -7.40 18.89
CA LEU A 42 -22.04 -6.62 19.23
C LEU A 42 -21.80 -5.43 18.28
N THR A 43 -22.53 -5.34 17.17
CA THR A 43 -22.41 -4.29 16.16
C THR A 43 -23.73 -3.53 15.95
N GLU A 44 -24.48 -3.26 17.02
CA GLU A 44 -25.78 -2.55 16.97
C GLU A 44 -25.66 -1.15 16.31
N GLU A 45 -24.53 -0.47 16.54
CA GLU A 45 -24.22 0.85 15.94
C GLU A 45 -23.94 0.79 14.42
N HIS A 46 -23.63 -0.40 13.88
CA HIS A 46 -23.23 -0.60 12.48
C HIS A 46 -23.90 -1.86 11.88
N PRO A 47 -25.23 -1.84 11.66
CA PRO A 47 -25.97 -2.98 11.11
C PRO A 47 -25.55 -3.35 9.68
N GLU A 48 -24.92 -2.44 8.93
CA GLU A 48 -24.39 -2.65 7.58
C GLU A 48 -23.29 -3.72 7.49
N VAL A 49 -22.68 -4.11 8.62
CA VAL A 49 -21.61 -5.11 8.68
C VAL A 49 -22.12 -6.52 8.33
N LEU A 50 -23.35 -6.87 8.69
CA LEU A 50 -23.89 -8.21 8.44
C LEU A 50 -24.17 -8.45 6.95
N PRO A 51 -24.89 -7.55 6.22
CA PRO A 51 -25.02 -7.65 4.77
C PRO A 51 -23.67 -7.68 4.04
N PHE A 52 -22.69 -6.90 4.53
CA PHE A 52 -21.34 -6.89 3.98
C PHE A 52 -20.66 -8.26 4.10
N LEU A 53 -20.68 -8.88 5.28
CA LEU A 53 -20.10 -10.21 5.52
C LEU A 53 -20.79 -11.29 4.67
N ILE A 54 -22.11 -11.27 4.58
CA ILE A 54 -22.88 -12.20 3.74
C ILE A 54 -22.50 -12.04 2.26
N SER A 55 -22.41 -10.81 1.76
CA SER A 55 -21.97 -10.51 0.38
C SER A 55 -20.55 -11.03 0.11
N ARG A 56 -19.64 -10.93 1.09
CA ARG A 56 -18.27 -11.47 0.97
C ARG A 56 -18.24 -12.99 0.96
N GLN A 57 -19.06 -13.66 1.76
CA GLN A 57 -19.19 -15.12 1.75
C GLN A 57 -19.72 -15.63 0.40
N GLN A 58 -20.74 -14.98 -0.16
CA GLN A 58 -21.32 -15.36 -1.46
C GLN A 58 -20.32 -15.22 -2.62
N LYS A 59 -19.35 -14.32 -2.51
CA LYS A 59 -18.28 -14.10 -3.50
C LYS A 59 -17.10 -15.06 -3.35
N ALA A 60 -17.02 -15.81 -2.25
CA ALA A 60 -15.94 -16.77 -2.00
C ALA A 60 -16.10 -18.02 -2.89
N SER A 61 -14.98 -18.66 -3.23
CA SER A 61 -14.97 -19.87 -4.05
C SER A 61 -15.67 -21.05 -3.34
N PRO A 62 -16.42 -21.89 -4.08
CA PRO A 62 -17.14 -23.03 -3.50
C PRO A 62 -16.18 -24.05 -2.86
N ASP A 63 -14.98 -24.21 -3.41
CA ASP A 63 -13.93 -25.08 -2.85
C ASP A 63 -13.51 -24.58 -1.47
N PHE A 64 -13.30 -23.27 -1.31
CA PHE A 64 -12.96 -22.68 -0.02
C PHE A 64 -14.12 -22.75 0.98
N LEU A 65 -15.37 -22.53 0.54
CA LEU A 65 -16.55 -22.65 1.39
C LEU A 65 -16.75 -24.07 1.96
N SER A 66 -16.25 -25.08 1.26
CA SER A 66 -16.26 -26.48 1.70
C SER A 66 -14.96 -26.96 2.36
N SER A 67 -14.01 -26.04 2.61
CA SER A 67 -12.68 -26.37 3.12
C SER A 67 -12.60 -26.47 4.65
N ALA A 68 -11.64 -27.26 5.13
CA ALA A 68 -11.26 -27.29 6.55
C ALA A 68 -10.60 -25.98 7.01
N GLU A 69 -10.04 -25.21 6.07
CA GLU A 69 -9.39 -23.93 6.34
C GLU A 69 -10.42 -22.90 6.84
N LEU A 70 -11.53 -22.74 6.11
CA LEU A 70 -12.61 -21.85 6.52
C LEU A 70 -13.17 -22.27 7.89
N ARG A 71 -13.36 -23.57 8.12
CA ARG A 71 -13.80 -24.09 9.42
C ARG A 71 -12.91 -23.63 10.55
N ASN A 72 -11.59 -23.82 10.40
CA ASN A 72 -10.60 -23.46 11.43
C ASN A 72 -10.59 -21.96 11.70
N VAL A 73 -10.77 -21.12 10.66
CA VAL A 73 -10.85 -19.67 10.80
C VAL A 73 -12.14 -19.28 11.53
N LEU A 74 -13.29 -19.84 11.15
CA LEU A 74 -14.58 -19.57 11.81
C LEU A 74 -14.57 -19.99 13.28
N SER A 75 -14.13 -21.21 13.60
CA SER A 75 -14.04 -21.69 14.99
C SER A 75 -13.11 -20.81 15.84
N ARG A 76 -11.99 -20.34 15.28
CA ARG A 76 -11.07 -19.43 15.95
C ARG A 76 -11.69 -18.05 16.18
N CYS A 77 -12.38 -17.51 15.17
CA CYS A 77 -13.05 -16.21 15.28
C CYS A 77 -14.18 -16.26 16.30
N LEU A 78 -15.01 -17.31 16.29
CA LEU A 78 -16.09 -17.54 17.26
C LEU A 78 -15.56 -17.58 18.70
N SER A 79 -14.55 -18.42 18.96
CA SER A 79 -13.94 -18.53 20.29
C SER A 79 -13.36 -17.19 20.79
N ARG A 80 -12.74 -16.41 19.88
CA ARG A 80 -12.14 -15.11 20.21
C ARG A 80 -13.16 -14.01 20.45
N VAL A 81 -14.25 -13.97 19.67
CA VAL A 81 -15.36 -13.03 19.86
C VAL A 81 -16.00 -13.28 21.24
N GLN A 82 -16.27 -14.55 21.58
CA GLN A 82 -16.84 -14.93 22.88
C GLN A 82 -15.95 -14.54 24.06
N THR A 83 -14.62 -14.65 23.92
CA THR A 83 -13.67 -14.31 24.99
C THR A 83 -13.43 -12.80 25.11
N ARG A 84 -13.43 -12.07 23.99
CA ARG A 84 -13.07 -10.64 23.92
C ARG A 84 -13.97 -9.87 22.95
N HIS A 85 -15.19 -9.57 23.39
CA HIS A 85 -16.21 -8.87 22.60
C HIS A 85 -15.77 -7.48 22.09
N ASN A 86 -14.93 -6.76 22.84
CA ASN A 86 -14.44 -5.42 22.46
C ASN A 86 -13.55 -5.39 21.20
N LYS A 87 -13.14 -6.55 20.69
CA LYS A 87 -12.34 -6.68 19.46
C LYS A 87 -13.13 -7.29 18.30
N VAL A 88 -14.46 -7.28 18.35
CA VAL A 88 -15.34 -7.89 17.33
C VAL A 88 -14.99 -7.44 15.90
N TYR A 89 -14.72 -6.14 15.69
CA TYR A 89 -14.31 -5.60 14.38
C TYR A 89 -12.97 -6.13 13.87
N VAL A 90 -12.03 -6.47 14.76
CA VAL A 90 -10.74 -7.09 14.38
C VAL A 90 -10.98 -8.50 13.84
N TYR A 91 -11.88 -9.26 14.48
CA TYR A 91 -12.20 -10.63 14.06
C TYR A 91 -13.09 -10.65 12.80
N ILE A 92 -14.01 -9.69 12.67
CA ILE A 92 -14.73 -9.43 11.43
C ILE A 92 -13.74 -9.14 10.30
N ASN A 93 -12.74 -8.29 10.54
CA ASN A 93 -11.72 -7.98 9.53
C ASN A 93 -10.81 -9.18 9.20
N GLU A 94 -10.44 -10.01 10.19
CA GLU A 94 -9.71 -11.27 9.99
C GLU A 94 -10.49 -12.19 9.04
N LEU A 95 -11.78 -12.42 9.32
CA LEU A 95 -12.66 -13.25 8.49
C LEU A 95 -12.86 -12.65 7.09
N CYS A 96 -13.11 -11.34 6.99
CA CYS A 96 -13.24 -10.63 5.71
C CYS A 96 -11.99 -10.75 4.84
N THR A 97 -10.81 -10.63 5.44
CA THR A 97 -9.53 -10.73 4.73
C THR A 97 -9.34 -12.12 4.14
N VAL A 98 -9.65 -13.15 4.91
CA VAL A 98 -9.59 -14.55 4.45
C VAL A 98 -10.63 -14.81 3.35
N LEU A 99 -11.89 -14.41 3.54
CA LEU A 99 -12.91 -14.55 2.50
C LEU A 99 -12.51 -13.84 1.20
N LYS A 100 -11.93 -12.63 1.30
CA LYS A 100 -11.42 -11.87 0.16
C LYS A 100 -10.29 -12.59 -0.58
N ALA A 101 -9.35 -13.20 0.14
CA ALA A 101 -8.24 -13.95 -0.43
C ALA A 101 -8.71 -15.14 -1.28
N HIS A 102 -9.86 -15.72 -0.95
CA HIS A 102 -10.45 -16.88 -1.63
C HIS A 102 -11.68 -16.53 -2.50
N THR A 103 -11.86 -15.26 -2.85
CA THR A 103 -12.85 -14.86 -3.86
C THR A 103 -12.42 -15.35 -5.24
N LEU A 104 -13.37 -15.88 -6.02
CA LEU A 104 -13.12 -16.22 -7.41
C LEU A 104 -12.80 -14.94 -8.18
N ARG A 105 -11.51 -14.69 -8.46
CA ARG A 105 -11.14 -13.67 -9.44
C ARG A 105 -11.68 -14.12 -10.78
N ARG A 106 -12.82 -13.56 -11.18
CA ARG A 106 -13.32 -13.66 -12.55
C ARG A 106 -12.22 -13.14 -13.47
N LYS A 107 -11.47 -14.06 -14.09
CA LYS A 107 -10.71 -13.78 -15.30
C LYS A 107 -11.75 -13.61 -16.40
N LEU A 108 -12.33 -12.42 -16.50
CA LEU A 108 -13.27 -12.10 -17.55
C LEU A 108 -12.50 -12.05 -18.87
N SER A 109 -12.69 -13.12 -19.65
CA SER A 109 -12.49 -13.15 -21.08
C SER A 109 -13.41 -12.09 -21.70
N LEU A 110 -12.84 -11.02 -22.24
CA LEU A 110 -13.59 -10.01 -22.98
C LEU A 110 -14.07 -10.62 -24.30
N THR A 111 -15.36 -10.92 -24.40
CA THR A 111 -16.07 -10.90 -25.69
C THR A 111 -16.63 -9.50 -25.88
N SER A 112 -16.16 -8.83 -26.92
CA SER A 112 -16.61 -7.54 -27.41
C SER A 112 -18.08 -7.58 -27.83
N SER A 113 -18.91 -6.76 -27.19
CA SER A 113 -20.20 -6.31 -27.71
C SER A 113 -19.96 -5.19 -28.73
N SER A 114 -20.47 -5.37 -29.95
CA SER A 114 -20.63 -4.32 -30.96
C SER A 114 -21.95 -3.58 -30.74
N SER A 115 -21.87 -2.25 -30.69
CA SER A 115 -22.98 -1.29 -30.62
C SER A 115 -23.68 -1.06 -31.99
N PRO A 116 -24.85 -0.38 -32.02
CA PRO A 116 -25.96 -0.64 -32.93
C PRO A 116 -26.06 0.31 -34.14
N SER A 117 -26.91 -0.01 -35.13
CA SER A 117 -27.63 0.99 -35.94
C SER A 117 -28.84 0.41 -36.72
N ALA A 118 -29.97 1.07 -36.52
CA ALA A 118 -31.09 1.39 -37.43
C ALA A 118 -31.98 0.32 -38.10
N SER A 119 -33.22 0.27 -37.58
CA SER A 119 -34.53 0.44 -38.27
C SER A 119 -35.11 -0.61 -39.23
N SER A 120 -36.21 -1.21 -38.75
CA SER A 120 -37.57 -1.29 -39.37
C SER A 120 -38.18 -2.68 -39.67
N ALA A 121 -39.39 -2.85 -39.11
CA ALA A 121 -40.56 -3.63 -39.55
C ALA A 121 -40.58 -5.18 -39.49
N GLY A 122 -41.41 -5.70 -38.55
CA GLY A 122 -42.49 -6.66 -38.84
C GLY A 122 -42.21 -8.17 -38.74
N PRO A 123 -43.19 -9.01 -38.31
CA PRO A 123 -42.93 -10.23 -37.54
C PRO A 123 -43.27 -11.55 -38.26
N ALA A 124 -42.65 -12.67 -37.87
CA ALA A 124 -43.26 -14.01 -37.73
C ALA A 124 -42.23 -15.15 -37.48
N SER A 125 -42.54 -15.96 -36.46
CA SER A 125 -42.48 -17.43 -36.37
C SER A 125 -41.28 -18.28 -36.81
N SER A 126 -40.95 -19.20 -35.88
CA SER A 126 -40.62 -20.63 -36.05
C SER A 126 -39.19 -21.12 -36.41
N SER A 127 -38.77 -22.10 -35.58
CA SER A 127 -37.95 -23.31 -35.85
C SER A 127 -36.43 -23.22 -36.05
N CYS A 128 -35.71 -23.90 -35.14
CA CYS A 128 -34.39 -24.53 -35.39
C CYS A 128 -34.50 -25.61 -36.48
N PRO A 129 -33.41 -25.89 -37.23
CA PRO A 129 -32.65 -27.12 -36.94
C PRO A 129 -31.10 -27.01 -37.17
N GLN A 130 -30.45 -28.17 -37.06
CA GLN A 130 -29.06 -28.49 -36.70
C GLN A 130 -28.00 -28.51 -37.83
N GLN A 131 -26.72 -28.31 -37.44
CA GLN A 131 -25.44 -28.96 -37.90
C GLN A 131 -24.95 -28.80 -39.36
N PRO A 132 -23.65 -29.11 -39.72
CA PRO A 132 -22.49 -29.59 -38.94
C PRO A 132 -21.13 -28.85 -39.16
N SER A 133 -20.19 -29.09 -38.23
CA SER A 133 -18.73 -29.31 -38.36
C SER A 133 -17.87 -28.66 -39.46
N THR A 134 -16.82 -27.93 -39.08
CA THR A 134 -15.39 -28.29 -39.29
C THR A 134 -14.43 -27.21 -38.75
N SER A 135 -13.39 -27.64 -38.03
CA SER A 135 -12.32 -26.81 -37.47
C SER A 135 -11.21 -26.51 -38.49
N PRO A 136 -10.39 -25.46 -38.24
CA PRO A 136 -8.97 -25.73 -37.96
C PRO A 136 -8.42 -24.95 -36.75
N GLN A 137 -7.69 -25.65 -35.86
CA GLN A 137 -6.90 -25.10 -34.76
C GLN A 137 -5.65 -24.33 -35.25
N PRO A 138 -5.18 -23.30 -34.52
CA PRO A 138 -3.82 -22.77 -34.60
C PRO A 138 -2.88 -23.45 -33.56
N PRO A 139 -1.55 -23.48 -33.80
CA PRO A 139 -0.60 -24.29 -33.03
C PRO A 139 -0.15 -23.63 -31.70
N PRO A 140 0.32 -24.44 -30.72
CA PRO A 140 0.81 -23.98 -29.41
C PRO A 140 2.27 -23.47 -29.43
N PRO A 141 2.70 -22.71 -28.40
CA PRO A 141 4.03 -22.10 -28.33
C PRO A 141 5.12 -23.09 -27.86
N PRO A 142 6.37 -22.96 -28.33
CA PRO A 142 7.44 -23.88 -27.95
C PRO A 142 8.10 -23.52 -26.60
N LEU A 143 8.24 -24.55 -25.76
CA LEU A 143 9.17 -24.65 -24.63
C LEU A 143 10.59 -25.04 -25.12
N PRO A 144 11.66 -24.82 -24.33
CA PRO A 144 13.05 -25.01 -24.76
C PRO A 144 13.61 -26.41 -24.43
N PRO A 145 14.60 -26.89 -25.20
CA PRO A 145 15.55 -27.90 -24.69
C PRO A 145 17.01 -27.56 -25.10
N PRO A 146 18.02 -28.41 -24.81
CA PRO A 146 18.72 -28.48 -23.53
C PRO A 146 20.24 -28.17 -23.66
N SER A 147 20.91 -28.06 -22.52
CA SER A 147 22.36 -27.86 -22.38
C SER A 147 23.22 -28.89 -23.11
N SER A 148 24.24 -28.44 -23.85
CA SER A 148 25.65 -28.81 -23.68
C SER A 148 26.51 -28.33 -24.86
N SER A 149 27.66 -27.73 -24.56
CA SER A 149 28.84 -27.85 -25.42
C SER A 149 30.13 -27.61 -24.62
N PRO A 150 31.21 -28.37 -24.90
CA PRO A 150 32.51 -28.23 -24.29
C PRO A 150 33.38 -27.16 -24.98
N THR A 151 34.53 -26.92 -24.34
CA THR A 151 35.80 -26.32 -24.79
C THR A 151 36.13 -26.50 -26.29
N THR A 152 36.66 -25.47 -26.96
CA THR A 152 38.11 -25.20 -27.18
C THR A 152 38.29 -24.16 -28.32
N THR A 153 39.29 -23.30 -28.16
CA THR A 153 39.86 -22.27 -29.06
C THR A 153 40.12 -22.72 -30.51
N THR A 154 39.99 -21.81 -31.49
CA THR A 154 41.09 -21.26 -32.34
C THR A 154 40.55 -20.21 -33.34
N SER A 155 41.37 -19.20 -33.56
CA SER A 155 41.26 -17.98 -34.35
C SER A 155 40.90 -18.16 -35.84
N SER A 156 40.10 -17.24 -36.39
CA SER A 156 40.38 -16.58 -37.68
C SER A 156 39.36 -15.48 -37.99
N SER A 157 39.91 -14.33 -38.37
CA SER A 157 39.29 -13.11 -38.88
C SER A 157 38.25 -13.31 -39.98
N SER A 158 37.08 -12.68 -39.83
CA SER A 158 36.35 -12.11 -40.96
C SER A 158 35.36 -11.03 -40.48
N SER A 159 35.51 -9.86 -41.09
CA SER A 159 34.63 -8.70 -40.98
C SER A 159 33.17 -9.06 -41.26
N SER A 160 32.30 -8.89 -40.26
CA SER A 160 30.85 -8.84 -40.47
C SER A 160 30.24 -7.72 -39.63
N SER A 161 29.87 -6.65 -40.35
CA SER A 161 28.80 -5.70 -40.05
C SER A 161 28.32 -5.65 -38.59
N SER A 162 28.69 -4.57 -37.90
CA SER A 162 28.08 -4.14 -36.64
C SER A 162 26.54 -4.20 -36.73
N ARG A 163 25.95 -5.27 -36.19
CA ARG A 163 24.51 -5.30 -35.91
C ARG A 163 24.22 -4.07 -35.03
N PRO A 164 23.25 -3.21 -35.38
CA PRO A 164 22.92 -2.11 -34.50
C PRO A 164 22.46 -2.73 -33.18
N SER A 165 23.09 -2.34 -32.09
CA SER A 165 22.90 -2.89 -30.75
C SER A 165 21.49 -2.62 -30.16
N GLY A 166 20.56 -2.11 -30.98
CA GLY A 166 19.18 -1.76 -30.61
C GLY A 166 18.15 -2.84 -30.93
N GLY A 167 17.00 -2.74 -30.26
CA GLY A 167 15.85 -3.64 -30.46
C GLY A 167 15.28 -3.62 -31.87
N SER A 168 14.52 -4.67 -32.23
CA SER A 168 13.88 -4.77 -33.55
C SER A 168 12.96 -3.57 -33.82
N LYS A 169 13.18 -2.88 -34.95
CA LYS A 169 12.36 -1.71 -35.37
C LYS A 169 10.87 -2.01 -35.38
N ARG A 170 10.47 -3.24 -35.73
CA ARG A 170 9.07 -3.69 -35.71
C ARG A 170 8.50 -3.76 -34.30
N GLN A 171 9.30 -4.26 -33.34
CA GLN A 171 8.91 -4.32 -31.93
C GLN A 171 8.78 -2.92 -31.33
N ILE A 172 9.69 -2.01 -31.66
CA ILE A 172 9.63 -0.60 -31.22
C ILE A 172 8.33 0.05 -31.70
N ARG A 173 8.02 -0.05 -33.01
CA ARG A 173 6.76 0.50 -33.57
C ARG A 173 5.51 -0.09 -32.91
N TYR A 174 5.52 -1.39 -32.64
CA TYR A 174 4.40 -2.06 -31.95
C TYR A 174 4.19 -1.49 -30.55
N LEU A 175 5.27 -1.36 -29.76
CA LEU A 175 5.19 -0.82 -28.40
C LEU A 175 4.81 0.67 -28.37
N GLU A 176 5.28 1.46 -29.34
CA GLU A 176 4.85 2.86 -29.51
C GLU A 176 3.37 2.98 -29.85
N ASN A 177 2.86 2.11 -30.73
CA ASN A 177 1.43 2.08 -31.03
C ASN A 177 0.60 1.64 -29.82
N LEU A 178 1.07 0.63 -29.09
CA LEU A 178 0.42 0.18 -27.85
C LEU A 178 0.37 1.29 -26.79
N LEU A 179 1.44 2.10 -26.70
CA LEU A 179 1.47 3.27 -25.82
C LEU A 179 0.38 4.27 -26.18
N LYS A 180 0.21 4.58 -27.48
CA LYS A 180 -0.86 5.47 -27.96
C LYS A 180 -2.26 4.94 -27.64
N VAL A 181 -2.48 3.64 -27.82
CA VAL A 181 -3.76 2.99 -27.48
C VAL A 181 -4.04 3.13 -25.97
N TYR A 182 -3.03 2.90 -25.13
CA TYR A 182 -3.17 3.07 -23.69
C TYR A 182 -3.41 4.52 -23.29
N THR A 183 -2.76 5.49 -23.92
CA THR A 183 -3.04 6.92 -23.70
C THR A 183 -4.49 7.27 -24.05
N GLY A 184 -5.01 6.78 -25.19
CA GLY A 184 -6.40 7.00 -25.58
C GLY A 184 -7.40 6.42 -24.58
N GLU A 185 -7.15 5.20 -24.12
CA GLU A 185 -8.03 4.55 -23.13
C GLU A 185 -7.93 5.20 -21.74
N ILE A 186 -6.75 5.68 -21.33
CA ILE A 186 -6.60 6.46 -20.09
C ILE A 186 -7.45 7.73 -20.16
N ARG A 187 -7.39 8.48 -21.27
CA ARG A 187 -8.21 9.70 -21.42
C ARG A 187 -9.71 9.41 -21.33
N ARG A 188 -10.15 8.32 -21.96
CA ARG A 188 -11.55 7.86 -21.89
C ARG A 188 -11.98 7.49 -20.47
N LEU A 189 -11.07 6.88 -19.69
CA LEU A 189 -11.34 6.55 -18.28
C LEU A 189 -11.35 7.78 -17.38
N GLU A 190 -10.48 8.77 -17.64
CA GLU A 190 -10.40 10.04 -16.91
C GLU A 190 -11.65 10.91 -17.11
N GLU A 191 -12.31 10.81 -18.27
CA GLU A 191 -13.55 11.53 -18.59
C GLU A 191 -14.82 10.88 -18.00
N ARG A 192 -14.72 9.64 -17.49
CA ARG A 192 -15.89 8.94 -16.97
C ARG A 192 -16.21 9.40 -15.55
N GLU A 193 -17.45 9.81 -15.32
CA GLU A 193 -17.98 10.13 -13.99
C GLU A 193 -18.18 8.86 -13.17
N LEU A 194 -17.89 8.93 -11.86
CA LEU A 194 -18.06 7.83 -10.91
C LEU A 194 -19.22 8.16 -9.97
N ASP A 195 -20.15 7.22 -9.80
CA ASP A 195 -21.15 7.27 -8.75
C ASP A 195 -20.63 6.69 -7.43
N LEU A 196 -21.44 6.77 -6.36
CA LEU A 196 -21.04 6.29 -5.03
C LEU A 196 -20.84 4.76 -4.97
N ALA A 197 -21.57 3.99 -5.79
CA ALA A 197 -21.43 2.54 -5.84
C ALA A 197 -20.15 2.11 -6.58
N GLU A 198 -19.81 2.82 -7.65
CA GLU A 198 -18.56 2.64 -8.40
C GLU A 198 -17.36 3.05 -7.55
N LEU A 199 -17.46 4.07 -6.68
CA LEU A 199 -16.38 4.44 -5.75
C LEU A 199 -16.02 3.31 -4.76
N ASP A 200 -16.99 2.48 -4.36
CA ASP A 200 -16.76 1.30 -3.49
C ASP A 200 -16.36 0.04 -4.29
N SER A 201 -16.38 0.10 -5.63
CA SER A 201 -16.05 -1.04 -6.49
C SER A 201 -14.55 -1.29 -6.60
N GLU A 202 -14.14 -2.55 -6.49
CA GLU A 202 -12.74 -2.99 -6.62
C GLU A 202 -12.21 -2.92 -8.07
N ASP A 203 -13.11 -2.77 -9.04
CA ASP A 203 -12.81 -2.58 -10.46
C ASP A 203 -13.42 -1.26 -10.98
N SER A 204 -13.44 -0.22 -10.14
CA SER A 204 -13.82 1.14 -10.54
C SER A 204 -12.95 1.68 -11.68
N THR A 205 -13.48 2.62 -12.45
CA THR A 205 -12.80 3.28 -13.57
C THR A 205 -11.47 3.90 -13.15
N TYR A 206 -11.45 4.53 -11.98
CA TYR A 206 -10.23 5.09 -11.36
C TYR A 206 -9.15 4.02 -11.10
N LEU A 207 -9.53 2.85 -10.58
CA LEU A 207 -8.59 1.76 -10.36
C LEU A 207 -8.11 1.14 -11.67
N GLN A 208 -8.97 1.07 -12.69
CA GLN A 208 -8.61 0.62 -14.03
C GLN A 208 -7.58 1.57 -14.67
N GLU A 209 -7.81 2.89 -14.57
CA GLU A 209 -6.89 3.93 -15.02
C GLU A 209 -5.51 3.78 -14.36
N SER A 210 -5.46 3.61 -13.03
CA SER A 210 -4.22 3.36 -12.28
C SER A 210 -3.49 2.08 -12.74
N ARG A 211 -4.22 0.99 -13.01
CA ARG A 211 -3.63 -0.26 -13.55
C ARG A 211 -3.06 -0.03 -14.95
N LEU A 212 -3.72 0.77 -15.78
CA LEU A 212 -3.30 1.06 -17.14
C LEU A 212 -2.08 1.99 -17.18
N LYS A 213 -2.06 3.06 -16.36
CA LYS A 213 -0.89 3.94 -16.16
C LYS A 213 0.35 3.14 -15.72
N ARG A 214 0.20 2.19 -14.80
CA ARG A 214 1.31 1.29 -14.41
C ARG A 214 1.81 0.40 -15.56
N LYS A 215 0.92 -0.14 -16.39
CA LYS A 215 1.31 -0.92 -17.58
C LYS A 215 2.01 -0.03 -18.62
N MET A 216 1.52 1.19 -18.81
CA MET A 216 2.10 2.20 -19.69
C MET A 216 3.56 2.50 -19.32
N MET A 217 3.86 2.68 -18.02
CA MET A 217 5.24 2.91 -17.56
C MET A 217 6.17 1.72 -17.84
N ARG A 218 5.70 0.48 -17.68
CA ARG A 218 6.49 -0.72 -18.03
C ARG A 218 6.82 -0.79 -19.52
N ILE A 219 5.87 -0.39 -20.37
CA ILE A 219 6.08 -0.32 -21.82
C ILE A 219 7.12 0.77 -22.14
N PHE A 220 7.01 1.93 -21.47
CA PHE A 220 7.97 3.02 -21.62
C PHE A 220 9.39 2.59 -21.22
N GLU A 221 9.57 1.97 -20.06
CA GLU A 221 10.86 1.42 -19.62
C GLU A 221 11.44 0.42 -20.63
N ARG A 222 10.59 -0.47 -21.17
CA ARG A 222 11.00 -1.42 -22.20
C ARG A 222 11.41 -0.72 -23.50
N LEU A 223 10.71 0.34 -23.90
CA LEU A 223 11.07 1.16 -25.04
C LEU A 223 12.41 1.85 -24.85
N CYS A 224 12.68 2.43 -23.67
CA CYS A 224 13.98 3.02 -23.35
C CYS A 224 15.12 1.99 -23.45
N GLN A 225 14.92 0.78 -22.93
CA GLN A 225 15.89 -0.32 -23.06
C GLN A 225 16.16 -0.69 -24.53
N LEU A 226 15.11 -0.84 -25.35
CA LEU A 226 15.24 -1.21 -26.76
C LEU A 226 15.89 -0.10 -27.60
N LYS A 227 15.69 1.16 -27.23
CA LYS A 227 16.30 2.34 -27.87
C LYS A 227 17.66 2.73 -27.30
N GLN A 228 18.10 2.08 -26.21
CA GLN A 228 19.32 2.41 -25.45
C GLN A 228 19.33 3.87 -24.94
N CYS A 229 18.17 4.35 -24.48
CA CYS A 229 18.03 5.66 -23.87
C CYS A 229 17.83 5.53 -22.36
N SER A 230 18.13 6.61 -21.63
CA SER A 230 17.79 6.70 -20.21
C SER A 230 16.28 6.63 -20.00
N SER A 231 15.84 6.14 -18.84
CA SER A 231 14.43 6.18 -18.41
C SER A 231 14.02 7.51 -17.78
N LEU A 232 14.90 8.53 -17.81
CA LEU A 232 14.61 9.88 -17.33
C LEU A 232 13.51 10.51 -18.18
N THR A 233 12.57 11.18 -17.52
CA THR A 233 11.38 11.76 -18.14
C THR A 233 11.44 13.28 -18.21
N GLY A 234 12.49 13.90 -17.66
CA GLY A 234 12.65 15.35 -17.63
C GLY A 234 11.90 16.00 -16.47
N ARG A 235 11.53 15.23 -15.44
CA ARG A 235 10.81 15.75 -14.27
C ARG A 235 11.66 16.69 -13.44
N VAL A 236 11.01 17.62 -12.74
CA VAL A 236 11.71 18.58 -11.88
C VAL A 236 12.44 17.89 -10.73
N ILE A 237 11.89 16.79 -10.20
CA ILE A 237 12.58 15.99 -9.18
C ILE A 237 13.89 15.34 -9.67
N GLU A 238 14.05 15.16 -10.98
CA GLU A 238 15.28 14.60 -11.58
C GLU A 238 16.39 15.67 -11.66
N GLN A 239 16.05 16.96 -11.54
CA GLN A 239 17.01 18.05 -11.58
C GLN A 239 17.88 18.06 -10.31
N ARG A 240 19.18 18.17 -10.54
CA ARG A 240 20.19 18.19 -9.49
C ARG A 240 20.15 19.52 -8.75
N ILE A 241 19.98 19.48 -7.44
CA ILE A 241 20.10 20.63 -6.55
C ILE A 241 21.58 20.82 -6.21
N ALA A 242 22.17 21.93 -6.65
CA ALA A 242 23.51 22.32 -6.21
C ALA A 242 23.45 22.84 -4.78
N TYR A 243 24.48 22.57 -3.97
CA TYR A 243 24.58 23.08 -2.61
C TYR A 243 25.96 23.73 -2.37
N ARG A 244 25.95 24.98 -1.92
CA ARG A 244 27.15 25.80 -1.66
C ARG A 244 27.00 26.64 -0.38
N GLY A 245 26.19 26.16 0.58
CA GLY A 245 25.85 26.92 1.79
C GLY A 245 27.00 27.06 2.79
N THR A 246 28.02 26.20 2.75
CA THR A 246 29.15 26.24 3.70
C THR A 246 30.44 26.74 3.04
N ARG A 247 31.39 27.20 3.86
CA ARG A 247 32.74 27.57 3.40
C ARG A 247 33.61 26.37 3.01
N TYR A 248 33.20 25.15 3.34
CA TYR A 248 33.97 23.92 3.15
C TYR A 248 33.45 23.14 1.92
N PRO A 249 34.18 23.12 0.79
CA PRO A 249 33.75 22.43 -0.43
C PRO A 249 33.52 20.93 -0.23
N GLU A 250 34.26 20.30 0.68
CA GLU A 250 34.16 18.88 1.02
C GLU A 250 32.79 18.55 1.62
N VAL A 251 32.33 19.41 2.54
CA VAL A 251 31.01 19.34 3.16
C VAL A 251 29.93 19.58 2.11
N ASN A 252 30.10 20.64 1.30
CA ASN A 252 29.15 21.00 0.25
C ASN A 252 28.91 19.84 -0.73
N ARG A 253 29.98 19.23 -1.26
CA ARG A 253 29.90 18.06 -2.16
C ARG A 253 29.27 16.84 -1.50
N ARG A 254 29.37 16.69 -0.17
CA ARG A 254 28.79 15.54 0.54
C ARG A 254 27.30 15.73 0.76
N ILE A 255 26.87 16.93 1.16
CA ILE A 255 25.46 17.31 1.27
C ILE A 255 24.80 17.24 -0.11
N GLU A 256 25.41 17.81 -1.13
CA GLU A 256 24.90 17.79 -2.50
C GLU A 256 24.68 16.36 -3.02
N ARG A 257 25.63 15.46 -2.78
CA ARG A 257 25.47 14.03 -3.15
C ARG A 257 24.39 13.32 -2.34
N PHE A 258 24.10 13.78 -1.13
CA PHE A 258 23.13 13.16 -0.25
C PHE A 258 21.70 13.55 -0.65
N ILE A 259 21.46 14.82 -0.91
CA ILE A 259 20.13 15.38 -1.23
C ILE A 259 19.65 15.03 -2.64
N ASN A 260 20.57 14.67 -3.53
CA ASN A 260 20.26 14.27 -4.92
C ASN A 260 20.09 12.75 -5.10
N ARG A 261 19.94 12.01 -3.99
CA ARG A 261 19.57 10.59 -4.04
C ARG A 261 18.06 10.45 -4.31
N PRO A 262 17.63 9.36 -4.97
CA PRO A 262 16.21 9.13 -5.21
C PRO A 262 15.46 8.98 -3.88
N GLU A 263 14.29 9.62 -3.78
CA GLU A 263 13.35 9.52 -2.65
C GLU A 263 13.90 9.91 -1.26
N VAL A 264 15.01 10.65 -1.18
CA VAL A 264 15.56 11.08 0.10
C VAL A 264 15.03 12.47 0.48
N PHE A 265 14.36 12.56 1.63
CA PHE A 265 14.12 13.82 2.35
C PHE A 265 14.82 13.72 3.71
N PRO A 266 15.96 14.41 3.89
CA PRO A 266 16.79 14.22 5.07
C PRO A 266 16.17 14.88 6.30
N ASP A 267 16.41 14.31 7.48
CA ASP A 267 16.16 14.99 8.75
C ASP A 267 17.39 15.83 9.18
N TYR A 268 17.25 16.57 10.28
CA TYR A 268 18.36 17.35 10.85
C TYR A 268 19.55 16.47 11.24
N GLY A 269 19.29 15.29 11.83
CA GLY A 269 20.32 14.36 12.28
C GLY A 269 21.13 13.78 11.13
N ASP A 270 20.51 13.56 9.98
CA ASP A 270 21.15 13.08 8.76
C ASP A 270 22.12 14.11 8.21
N ILE A 271 21.71 15.37 8.13
CA ILE A 271 22.58 16.48 7.70
C ILE A 271 23.75 16.64 8.69
N LEU A 272 23.49 16.60 10.00
CA LEU A 272 24.54 16.67 11.01
C LEU A 272 25.55 15.52 10.87
N LYS A 273 25.08 14.27 10.71
CA LYS A 273 25.93 13.10 10.47
C LYS A 273 26.76 13.25 9.19
N VAL A 274 26.19 13.82 8.13
CA VAL A 274 26.89 14.08 6.87
C VAL A 274 28.05 15.06 7.08
N ILE A 275 27.81 16.14 7.84
CA ILE A 275 28.83 17.15 8.17
C ILE A 275 29.91 16.55 9.07
N GLN A 276 29.54 15.81 10.12
CA GLN A 276 30.48 15.13 11.01
C GLN A 276 31.39 14.16 10.25
N LYS A 277 30.81 13.34 9.36
CA LYS A 277 31.58 12.41 8.51
C LYS A 277 32.50 13.14 7.53
N ALA A 278 32.07 14.27 6.98
CA ALA A 278 32.91 15.09 6.11
C ALA A 278 34.07 15.73 6.88
N SER A 279 33.80 16.29 8.07
CA SER A 279 34.80 16.88 8.96
C SER A 279 35.86 15.87 9.40
N ALA A 280 35.44 14.68 9.85
CA ALA A 280 36.34 13.62 10.29
C ALA A 280 37.20 13.04 9.14
N ARG A 281 36.62 12.93 7.93
CA ARG A 281 37.34 12.39 6.76
C ARG A 281 38.40 13.35 6.24
N HIS A 282 38.13 14.65 6.29
CA HIS A 282 39.01 15.68 5.73
C HIS A 282 39.78 16.46 6.81
N SER A 283 39.75 15.98 8.05
CA SER A 283 40.44 16.58 9.20
C SER A 283 40.23 18.10 9.31
N LEU A 284 38.99 18.56 9.14
CA LEU A 284 38.65 19.98 9.10
C LEU A 284 38.74 20.70 10.46
N GLY A 285 38.96 19.95 11.55
CA GLY A 285 39.15 20.53 12.89
C GLY A 285 37.92 21.26 13.46
N LEU A 286 36.72 20.99 12.93
CA LEU A 286 35.51 21.72 13.32
C LEU A 286 35.05 21.34 14.73
N ALA A 287 34.83 22.35 15.57
CA ALA A 287 34.25 22.15 16.89
C ALA A 287 32.78 21.67 16.79
N ARG A 288 32.31 20.93 17.79
CA ARG A 288 30.95 20.36 17.80
C ARG A 288 29.86 21.42 17.60
N ARG A 289 29.93 22.54 18.33
CA ARG A 289 28.95 23.64 18.23
C ARG A 289 28.92 24.27 16.83
N GLN A 290 30.08 24.39 16.19
CA GLN A 290 30.17 24.90 14.82
C GLN A 290 29.53 23.93 13.81
N MET A 291 29.73 22.62 13.98
CA MET A 291 29.08 21.61 13.13
C MET A 291 27.56 21.60 13.32
N GLU A 292 27.06 21.77 14.54
CA GLU A 292 25.63 21.84 14.85
C GLU A 292 24.99 23.09 14.21
N SER A 293 25.61 24.27 14.36
CA SER A 293 25.15 25.50 13.69
C SER A 293 25.14 25.36 12.16
N MET A 294 26.23 24.84 11.59
CA MET A 294 26.31 24.59 10.15
C MET A 294 25.26 23.59 9.67
N ALA A 295 24.93 22.58 10.49
CA ALA A 295 23.90 21.60 10.17
C ALA A 295 22.49 22.21 10.18
N GLN A 296 22.20 23.11 11.12
CA GLN A 296 20.90 23.80 11.17
C GLN A 296 20.67 24.66 9.93
N ASP A 297 21.66 25.46 9.56
CA ASP A 297 21.59 26.33 8.38
C ASP A 297 21.47 25.49 7.10
N ALA A 298 22.32 24.48 6.96
CA ALA A 298 22.29 23.56 5.83
C ALA A 298 20.94 22.83 5.72
N PHE A 299 20.41 22.34 6.84
CA PHE A 299 19.13 21.63 6.88
C PHE A 299 17.97 22.52 6.43
N ARG A 300 17.95 23.79 6.88
CA ARG A 300 16.92 24.74 6.47
C ARG A 300 16.99 25.09 4.99
N GLU A 301 18.19 25.40 4.48
CA GLU A 301 18.39 25.75 3.07
C GLU A 301 18.05 24.58 2.15
N VAL A 302 18.56 23.39 2.45
CA VAL A 302 18.30 22.16 1.69
C VAL A 302 16.82 21.79 1.76
N GLY A 303 16.20 21.85 2.94
CA GLY A 303 14.80 21.53 3.14
C GLY A 303 13.88 22.41 2.28
N ASN A 304 14.13 23.72 2.28
CA ASN A 304 13.39 24.66 1.43
C ASN A 304 13.54 24.32 -0.06
N ARG A 305 14.76 24.06 -0.54
CA ARG A 305 14.99 23.69 -1.95
C ARG A 305 14.36 22.36 -2.34
N LEU A 306 14.37 21.37 -1.45
CA LEU A 306 13.72 20.08 -1.69
C LEU A 306 12.20 20.23 -1.74
N GLN A 307 11.63 21.03 -0.84
CA GLN A 307 10.20 21.33 -0.84
C GLN A 307 9.77 22.09 -2.10
N GLU A 308 10.52 23.12 -2.48
CA GLU A 308 10.29 23.89 -3.71
C GLU A 308 10.38 23.00 -4.95
N ARG A 309 11.42 22.16 -5.06
CA ARG A 309 11.55 21.20 -6.18
C ARG A 309 10.34 20.26 -6.27
N ARG A 310 9.88 19.73 -5.12
CA ARG A 310 8.70 18.85 -5.06
C ARG A 310 7.40 19.61 -5.37
N HIS A 311 7.29 20.87 -4.96
CA HIS A 311 6.15 21.72 -5.27
C HIS A 311 6.06 22.02 -6.76
N LEU A 312 7.18 22.43 -7.39
CA LEU A 312 7.25 22.66 -8.83
C LEU A 312 6.95 21.39 -9.62
N ASP A 313 7.47 20.23 -9.16
CA ASP A 313 7.18 18.93 -9.76
C ASP A 313 5.70 18.57 -9.70
N LEU A 314 5.02 18.90 -8.60
CA LEU A 314 3.57 18.77 -8.51
C LEU A 314 2.91 19.72 -9.52
N VAL A 315 3.18 21.02 -9.46
CA VAL A 315 2.50 22.03 -10.30
C VAL A 315 2.66 21.75 -11.80
N TYR A 316 3.85 21.36 -12.27
CA TYR A 316 4.07 21.09 -13.70
C TYR A 316 3.53 19.75 -14.19
N ASN A 317 3.26 18.80 -13.29
CA ASN A 317 2.78 17.45 -13.65
C ASN A 317 1.43 17.13 -12.99
N PHE A 318 0.67 18.15 -12.60
CA PHE A 318 -0.62 17.99 -11.95
C PHE A 318 -1.74 17.86 -12.98
N GLY A 319 -2.69 16.97 -12.69
CA GLY A 319 -3.93 16.84 -13.46
C GLY A 319 -3.80 16.04 -14.75
N SER A 320 -4.61 16.39 -15.74
CA SER A 320 -4.70 15.75 -17.06
C SER A 320 -5.12 16.77 -18.14
N HIS A 321 -5.44 16.27 -19.35
CA HIS A 321 -5.94 17.08 -20.46
C HIS A 321 -7.20 17.90 -20.11
N LEU A 322 -7.94 17.50 -19.08
CA LEU A 322 -9.13 18.20 -18.59
C LEU A 322 -8.79 19.48 -17.79
N THR A 323 -7.61 19.52 -17.18
CA THR A 323 -7.17 20.64 -16.31
C THR A 323 -6.08 21.50 -16.95
N ASP A 324 -5.48 21.07 -18.06
CA ASP A 324 -4.39 21.79 -18.75
C ASP A 324 -4.77 23.22 -19.18
N GLN A 325 -6.06 23.49 -19.39
CA GLN A 325 -6.57 24.81 -19.79
C GLN A 325 -6.95 25.71 -18.61
N TYR A 326 -6.70 25.27 -17.37
CA TYR A 326 -7.02 26.05 -16.17
C TYR A 326 -6.34 27.42 -16.19
N ARG A 327 -7.14 28.47 -15.95
CA ARG A 327 -6.67 29.84 -15.78
C ARG A 327 -7.30 30.43 -14.52
N PRO A 328 -6.51 31.03 -13.60
CA PRO A 328 -7.06 31.63 -12.39
C PRO A 328 -8.12 32.71 -12.66
N GLY A 329 -8.01 33.43 -13.78
CA GLY A 329 -8.97 34.48 -14.17
C GLY A 329 -10.31 33.98 -14.72
N THR A 330 -10.48 32.68 -14.97
CA THR A 330 -11.74 32.09 -15.46
C THR A 330 -12.57 31.46 -14.33
N ASP A 331 -12.23 31.74 -13.08
CA ASP A 331 -12.98 31.25 -11.91
C ASP A 331 -14.39 31.87 -11.85
N PRO A 332 -15.47 31.07 -11.90
CA PRO A 332 -16.85 31.57 -11.82
C PRO A 332 -17.15 32.39 -10.57
N ALA A 333 -16.43 32.15 -9.47
CA ALA A 333 -16.61 32.89 -8.23
C ALA A 333 -16.15 34.37 -8.30
N LEU A 334 -15.45 34.76 -9.37
CA LEU A 334 -15.11 36.17 -9.61
C LEU A 334 -16.31 36.99 -10.12
N VAL A 335 -17.25 36.32 -10.81
CA VAL A 335 -18.45 36.95 -11.38
C VAL A 335 -19.66 36.77 -10.48
N ASP A 336 -19.79 35.61 -9.85
CA ASP A 336 -20.92 35.28 -8.96
C ASP A 336 -20.61 35.58 -7.48
N PRO A 337 -21.23 36.63 -6.88
CA PRO A 337 -21.00 37.00 -5.49
C PRO A 337 -21.60 36.02 -4.48
N GLU A 338 -22.65 35.28 -4.85
CA GLU A 338 -23.27 34.28 -3.97
C GLU A 338 -22.34 33.07 -3.84
N LEU A 339 -21.82 32.58 -4.98
CA LEU A 339 -20.79 31.55 -5.01
C LEU A 339 -19.55 31.99 -4.20
N ALA A 340 -19.06 33.21 -4.41
CA ALA A 340 -17.93 33.75 -3.65
C ALA A 340 -18.19 33.80 -2.13
N LYS A 341 -19.40 34.20 -1.71
CA LYS A 341 -19.81 34.19 -0.30
C LYS A 341 -19.82 32.77 0.26
N ARG A 342 -20.34 31.79 -0.49
CA ARG A 342 -20.34 30.39 -0.10
C ARG A 342 -18.92 29.84 0.03
N LEU A 343 -18.04 30.10 -0.93
CA LEU A 343 -16.63 29.66 -0.89
C LEU A 343 -15.86 30.29 0.28
N ARG A 344 -16.11 31.56 0.61
CA ARG A 344 -15.55 32.19 1.82
C ARG A 344 -15.98 31.47 3.10
N ARG A 345 -17.27 31.13 3.24
CA ARG A 345 -17.76 30.34 4.38
C ARG A 345 -17.13 28.95 4.41
N ASN A 346 -17.04 28.28 3.27
CA ASN A 346 -16.39 26.97 3.16
C ASN A 346 -14.92 27.04 3.61
N ARG A 347 -14.20 28.12 3.24
CA ARG A 347 -12.80 28.33 3.65
C ARG A 347 -12.66 28.46 5.17
N THR A 348 -13.52 29.24 5.82
CA THR A 348 -13.50 29.37 7.29
C THR A 348 -13.74 28.03 7.98
N VAL A 349 -14.73 27.26 7.52
CA VAL A 349 -15.02 25.93 8.07
C VAL A 349 -13.86 24.97 7.83
N ALA A 350 -13.25 24.98 6.65
CA ALA A 350 -12.11 24.11 6.33
C ALA A 350 -10.90 24.39 7.23
N LEU A 351 -10.56 25.67 7.45
CA LEU A 351 -9.45 26.06 8.33
C LEU A 351 -9.70 25.62 9.78
N SER A 352 -10.91 25.87 10.31
CA SER A 352 -11.28 25.41 11.66
C SER A 352 -11.24 23.89 11.78
N ARG A 353 -11.72 23.14 10.77
CA ARG A 353 -11.66 21.67 10.80
C ARG A 353 -10.23 21.13 10.81
N LEU A 354 -9.33 21.73 10.03
CA LEU A 354 -7.91 21.34 10.04
C LEU A 354 -7.29 21.58 11.41
N ASP A 355 -7.53 22.77 11.98
CA ASP A 355 -7.00 23.13 13.31
C ASP A 355 -7.55 22.23 14.42
N ASN A 356 -8.84 21.91 14.38
CA ASN A 356 -9.49 21.01 15.33
C ASN A 356 -8.85 19.61 15.30
N VAL A 357 -8.54 19.07 14.12
CA VAL A 357 -7.90 17.75 14.00
C VAL A 357 -6.48 17.79 14.57
N ILE A 358 -5.69 18.82 14.24
CA ILE A 358 -4.33 18.96 14.77
C ILE A 358 -4.35 19.09 16.29
N SER A 359 -5.23 19.95 16.83
CA SER A 359 -5.39 20.18 18.26
C SER A 359 -5.86 18.92 18.99
N HIS A 360 -6.81 18.18 18.42
CA HIS A 360 -7.31 16.93 18.98
C HIS A 360 -6.19 15.88 19.13
N TYR A 361 -5.35 15.70 18.11
CA TYR A 361 -4.24 14.76 18.21
C TYR A 361 -3.10 15.25 19.10
N ALA A 362 -2.90 16.57 19.24
CA ALA A 362 -1.97 17.13 20.21
C ALA A 362 -2.44 16.85 21.65
N GLN A 363 -3.72 17.06 21.95
CA GLN A 363 -4.32 16.77 23.26
C GLN A 363 -4.23 15.28 23.61
N LEU A 364 -4.56 14.39 22.67
CA LEU A 364 -4.42 12.94 22.88
C LEU A 364 -2.97 12.53 23.18
N GLN A 365 -1.99 13.21 22.58
CA GLN A 365 -0.58 12.97 22.90
C GLN A 365 -0.25 13.42 24.32
N ASP A 366 -0.71 14.62 24.73
CA ASP A 366 -0.48 15.15 26.08
C ASP A 366 -1.09 14.26 27.16
N GLU A 367 -2.35 13.84 26.98
CA GLU A 367 -3.05 12.92 27.89
C GLU A 367 -2.29 11.59 28.03
N SER A 368 -1.83 11.03 26.91
CA SER A 368 -1.06 9.78 26.91
C SER A 368 0.29 9.92 27.64
N GLU A 369 1.00 11.04 27.45
CA GLU A 369 2.25 11.33 28.16
C GLU A 369 2.02 11.54 29.67
N GLU A 370 0.92 12.19 30.05
CA GLU A 370 0.54 12.39 31.45
C GLU A 370 0.19 11.06 32.15
N GLU A 371 -0.57 10.19 31.48
CA GLU A 371 -0.84 8.85 31.97
C GLU A 371 0.45 8.05 32.17
N GLU A 372 1.39 8.09 31.21
CA GLU A 372 2.66 7.39 31.31
C GLU A 372 3.51 7.93 32.48
N ARG A 373 3.54 9.26 32.66
CA ARG A 373 4.19 9.90 33.82
C ARG A 373 3.53 9.48 35.13
N GLY A 374 2.20 9.39 35.18
CA GLY A 374 1.44 8.90 36.34
C GLY A 374 1.80 7.45 36.69
N ARG A 375 1.84 6.56 35.70
CA ARG A 375 2.25 5.15 35.88
C ARG A 375 3.68 5.03 36.39
N LYS A 376 4.62 5.82 35.83
CA LYS A 376 6.02 5.85 36.31
C LYS A 376 6.14 6.36 37.74
N ARG A 377 5.32 7.34 38.15
CA ARG A 377 5.27 7.84 39.54
C ARG A 377 4.70 6.80 40.50
N ALA A 378 3.61 6.13 40.13
CA ALA A 378 3.01 5.06 40.94
C ALA A 378 3.97 3.87 41.11
N ALA A 379 4.66 3.46 40.04
CA ALA A 379 5.67 2.40 40.11
C ALA A 379 6.84 2.75 41.05
N ARG A 380 7.29 4.02 41.06
CA ARG A 380 8.33 4.49 41.99
C ARG A 380 7.86 4.51 43.45
N GLN A 381 6.58 4.79 43.71
CA GLN A 381 6.03 4.78 45.07
C GLN A 381 5.90 3.35 45.62
N GLN A 382 5.57 2.37 44.77
CA GLN A 382 5.50 0.96 45.15
C GLN A 382 6.87 0.30 45.40
N GLN A 383 7.96 0.87 44.88
CA GLN A 383 9.33 0.39 45.11
C GLN A 383 10.01 1.01 46.33
N ARG A 384 9.32 1.85 47.10
CA ARG A 384 9.88 2.48 48.30
C ARG A 384 9.78 1.51 49.50
N PRO A 385 10.89 1.13 50.16
CA PRO A 385 10.85 0.20 51.28
C PRO A 385 10.04 0.79 52.46
N PRO A 386 9.36 -0.06 53.26
CA PRO A 386 8.57 0.39 54.39
C PRO A 386 9.45 1.12 55.42
N PRO A 387 8.94 2.17 56.09
CA PRO A 387 9.68 2.85 57.15
C PRO A 387 9.96 1.88 58.30
N ALA A 388 11.19 1.90 58.82
CA ALA A 388 11.62 1.08 59.94
C ALA A 388 10.77 1.39 61.20
N PRO A 389 10.42 0.38 62.02
CA PRO A 389 9.63 0.59 63.22
C PRO A 389 10.39 1.45 64.25
N PRO A 390 9.70 2.28 65.04
CA PRO A 390 10.33 3.15 66.03
C PRO A 390 10.95 2.32 67.17
N GLU A 391 12.22 2.59 67.47
CA GLU A 391 12.93 2.00 68.60
C GLU A 391 12.31 2.47 69.92
N THR A 392 11.75 1.55 70.69
CA THR A 392 11.31 1.78 72.07
C THR A 392 12.52 1.84 72.98
N SER A 393 12.89 3.04 73.43
CA SER A 393 13.91 3.25 74.45
C SER A 393 13.43 2.71 75.81
N SER A 394 13.97 1.57 76.23
CA SER A 394 13.83 1.03 77.59
C SER A 394 14.78 1.76 78.55
N THR A 395 14.22 2.56 79.46
CA THR A 395 14.94 3.17 80.59
C THR A 395 15.22 2.10 81.66
N PRO A 396 16.47 1.90 82.11
CA PRO A 396 16.76 0.97 83.20
C PRO A 396 16.44 1.58 84.58
N PRO A 397 16.08 0.77 85.59
CA PRO A 397 15.72 1.24 86.93
C PRO A 397 16.97 1.50 87.80
N GLU A 398 16.89 2.54 88.63
CA GLU A 398 17.91 2.94 89.60
C GLU A 398 17.77 2.11 90.90
N PRO A 399 18.85 1.56 91.47
CA PRO A 399 18.81 0.87 92.76
C PRO A 399 19.03 1.84 93.95
N SER A 400 18.19 1.62 94.97
CA SER A 400 18.12 2.07 96.37
C SER A 400 19.08 3.11 96.94
#